data_AF-A0A3D5E4M8-F1
#
_entry.id   AF-A0A3D5E4M8-F1
#
_cell.length_a   1.000
_cell.length_b   1.000
_cell.length_c   1.000
_cell.angle_alpha   90.00
_cell.angle_beta   90.00
_cell.angle_gamma   90.00
#
_symmetry.space_group_name_H-M   'P 1'
#
loop_
_entity.id
_entity.type
_entity.pdbx_description
1 polymer ?
#
loop_
_entity_poly.entity_id
_entity_poly.type
_entity_poly.pdbx_seq_one_letter_code
_entity_poly.pdbx_strand_id
1 'polypeptide(L)' 'MNAKETVNVHLTEHYAMHPSASVSGWYFSHHKSNYFSTGKINKDQIISLSKRKQMKITELEKWLSPILGYIP' A
#
# COMPACT_ATOMS: atom_id res chain seq x y z
N MET A 1 -11.49 -7.87 8.90
CA MET A 1 -12.86 -7.47 8.52
C MET A 1 -13.61 -8.53 7.72
N ASN A 2 -12.97 -9.62 7.24
CA ASN A 2 -13.64 -10.69 6.46
C ASN A 2 -14.57 -10.13 5.37
N ALA A 3 -14.03 -9.19 4.58
CA ALA A 3 -14.84 -8.34 3.71
C ALA A 3 -15.51 -9.14 2.58
N LYS A 4 -14.85 -10.20 2.09
CA LYS A 4 -15.42 -11.08 1.06
C LYS A 4 -16.63 -11.83 1.60
N GLU A 5 -16.53 -12.37 2.80
CA GLU A 5 -17.59 -13.16 3.42
C GLU A 5 -18.75 -12.27 3.90
N THR A 6 -18.43 -11.07 4.40
CA THR A 6 -19.40 -10.18 5.06
C THR A 6 -20.16 -9.31 4.05
N VAL A 7 -19.46 -8.80 3.02
CA VAL A 7 -20.01 -7.81 2.08
C VAL A 7 -19.70 -8.12 0.61
N ASN A 8 -19.19 -9.32 0.31
CA ASN A 8 -18.87 -9.77 -1.06
C ASN A 8 -17.88 -8.88 -1.83
N VAL A 9 -17.04 -8.12 -1.11
CA VAL A 9 -15.94 -7.33 -1.69
C VAL A 9 -14.64 -8.13 -1.60
N HIS A 10 -13.94 -8.27 -2.72
CA HIS A 10 -12.66 -8.98 -2.78
C HIS A 10 -11.63 -8.25 -3.63
N LEU A 11 -10.36 -8.66 -3.46
CA LEU A 11 -9.22 -8.10 -4.19
C LEU A 11 -8.89 -8.98 -5.39
N THR A 12 -8.54 -8.35 -6.51
CA THR A 12 -7.93 -9.02 -7.65
C THR A 12 -6.45 -9.32 -7.38
N GLU A 13 -5.78 -10.02 -8.29
CA GLU A 13 -4.33 -10.27 -8.22
C GLU A 13 -3.47 -9.00 -8.15
N HIS A 14 -4.04 -7.86 -8.59
CA HIS A 14 -3.39 -6.55 -8.55
C HIS A 14 -3.96 -5.61 -7.48
N TYR A 15 -4.69 -6.16 -6.49
CA TYR A 15 -5.26 -5.42 -5.36
C TYR A 15 -6.31 -4.37 -5.73
N ALA A 16 -6.89 -4.42 -6.94
CA ALA A 16 -8.11 -3.68 -7.22
C ALA A 16 -9.29 -4.34 -6.49
N MET A 17 -10.27 -3.56 -6.07
CA MET A 17 -11.48 -4.10 -5.43
C MET A 17 -12.54 -4.47 -6.49
N HIS A 18 -13.23 -5.59 -6.26
CA HIS A 18 -14.42 -6.01 -6.99
C HIS A 18 -15.59 -6.24 -6.01
N PRO A 19 -16.79 -5.66 -6.26
CA PRO A 19 -17.16 -4.82 -7.40
C PRO A 19 -16.43 -3.47 -7.42
N SER A 20 -16.34 -2.82 -8.59
CA SER A 20 -15.57 -1.57 -8.77
C SER A 20 -16.10 -0.39 -7.95
N ALA A 21 -17.40 -0.38 -7.63
CA ALA A 21 -18.03 0.58 -6.73
C ALA A 21 -17.76 0.23 -5.25
N SER A 22 -16.49 0.06 -4.89
CA SER A 22 -16.04 -0.25 -3.53
C SER A 22 -15.05 0.79 -3.02
N VAL A 23 -15.09 1.08 -1.71
CA VAL A 23 -14.13 1.96 -1.03
C VAL A 23 -13.63 1.24 0.24
N SER A 24 -12.33 1.31 0.51
CA SER A 24 -11.72 0.78 1.74
C SER A 24 -10.63 1.72 2.24
N GLY A 25 -10.31 1.67 3.54
CA GLY A 25 -9.32 2.55 4.14
C GLY A 25 -9.17 2.33 5.64
N TRP A 26 -8.41 3.23 6.26
CA TRP A 26 -8.14 3.25 7.69
C TRP A 26 -8.80 4.47 8.34
N TYR A 27 -9.24 4.32 9.60
CA TYR A 27 -9.71 5.43 10.42
C TYR A 27 -8.60 5.89 11.36
N PHE A 28 -8.30 7.19 11.34
CA PHE A 28 -7.38 7.85 12.28
C PHE A 28 -8.18 8.88 13.10
N SER A 29 -8.08 8.85 14.42
CA SER A 29 -8.88 9.70 15.33
C SER A 29 -8.11 10.89 15.92
N HIS A 30 -6.79 10.96 15.71
CA HIS A 30 -5.95 12.00 16.28
C HIS A 30 -6.29 13.37 15.67
N HIS A 31 -6.59 14.39 16.47
CA HIS A 31 -7.04 15.71 15.97
C HIS A 31 -6.08 16.41 14.99
N LYS A 32 -4.78 16.07 15.02
CA LYS A 32 -3.78 16.57 14.08
C LYS A 32 -3.57 15.68 12.84
N SER A 33 -4.33 14.60 12.67
CA SER A 33 -4.21 13.74 11.50
C SER A 33 -4.71 14.46 10.26
N ASN A 34 -3.91 14.43 9.20
CA ASN A 34 -4.23 15.03 7.91
C ASN A 34 -3.72 14.14 6.78
N TYR A 35 -4.30 14.28 5.60
CA TYR A 35 -3.75 13.67 4.39
C TYR A 35 -2.47 14.41 3.98
N PHE A 36 -1.42 13.66 3.66
CA PHE A 36 -0.18 14.18 3.09
C PHE A 36 0.39 13.16 2.10
N SER A 37 1.21 13.65 1.17
CA SER A 37 1.92 12.78 0.23
C SER A 37 3.14 12.15 0.89
N THR A 38 3.38 10.86 0.64
CA THR A 38 4.60 10.17 1.07
C THR A 38 5.88 10.78 0.50
N GLY A 39 5.79 11.46 -0.66
CA GLY A 39 6.96 11.97 -1.37
C GLY A 39 7.80 10.86 -2.01
N LYS A 40 9.03 11.21 -2.43
CA LYS A 40 9.99 10.24 -2.95
C LYS A 40 10.69 9.50 -1.82
N ILE A 41 10.90 8.19 -2.00
CA ILE A 41 11.57 7.33 -1.02
C ILE A 41 12.88 6.74 -1.58
N ASN A 42 13.86 6.57 -0.71
CA ASN A 42 15.21 6.12 -1.08
C ASN A 42 15.43 4.63 -0.78
N LYS A 43 16.55 4.10 -1.29
CA LYS A 43 16.88 2.66 -1.24
C LYS A 43 16.97 2.10 0.17
N ASP A 44 17.44 2.90 1.14
CA ASP A 44 17.47 2.55 2.56
C ASP A 44 16.07 2.28 3.13
N GLN A 45 15.07 3.10 2.75
CA GLN A 45 13.68 2.90 3.15
C GLN A 45 13.08 1.64 2.53
N ILE A 46 13.42 1.32 1.27
CA ILE A 46 13.02 0.08 0.60
C ILE A 46 13.60 -1.15 1.31
N ILE A 47 14.90 -1.13 1.65
CA ILE A 47 15.55 -2.21 2.40
C ILE A 47 14.88 -2.39 3.77
N SER A 48 14.58 -1.28 4.45
CA SER A 48 13.88 -1.29 5.73
C SER A 48 12.48 -1.91 5.62
N LEU A 49 11.74 -1.56 4.56
CA LEU A 49 10.40 -2.08 4.31
C LEU A 49 10.41 -3.56 3.89
N SER A 50 11.39 -3.99 3.10
CA SER A 50 11.62 -5.38 2.71
C SER A 50 11.73 -6.30 3.92
N LYS A 51 12.51 -5.90 4.93
CA LYS A 51 12.64 -6.64 6.20
C LYS A 51 11.33 -6.70 6.98
N ARG A 52 10.60 -5.58 7.09
CA ARG A 52 9.33 -5.52 7.84
C ARG A 52 8.20 -6.31 7.18
N LYS A 53 8.11 -6.26 5.85
CA LYS A 53 7.08 -6.95 5.07
C LYS A 53 7.47 -8.38 4.65
N GLN A 54 8.72 -8.77 4.87
CA GLN A 54 9.28 -10.05 4.40
C GLN A 54 9.11 -10.23 2.88
N MET A 55 9.28 -9.15 2.14
CA MET A 55 9.14 -9.10 0.67
C MET A 55 10.49 -8.88 0.01
N LYS A 56 10.68 -9.41 -1.19
CA LYS A 56 11.88 -9.12 -1.99
C LYS A 56 11.95 -7.64 -2.35
N ILE A 57 13.16 -7.08 -2.36
CA ILE A 57 13.40 -5.68 -2.73
C ILE A 57 12.83 -5.38 -4.12
N THR A 58 13.08 -6.25 -5.10
CA THR A 58 12.61 -6.10 -6.48
C THR A 58 11.08 -6.07 -6.59
N GLU A 59 10.38 -6.80 -5.71
CA GLU A 59 8.92 -6.79 -5.66
C GLU A 59 8.40 -5.46 -5.09
N LEU A 60 9.03 -4.97 -4.03
CA LEU A 60 8.70 -3.66 -3.47
C LEU A 60 8.98 -2.52 -4.46
N GLU A 61 10.10 -2.58 -5.19
CA GLU A 61 10.44 -1.61 -6.23
C GLU A 61 9.39 -1.60 -7.35
N LYS A 62 8.84 -2.76 -7.72
CA LYS A 62 7.72 -2.84 -8.66
C LYS A 62 6.46 -2.15 -8.10
N TRP A 63 6.06 -2.47 -6.87
CA TRP A 63 4.85 -1.90 -6.25
C TRP A 63 4.97 -0.40 -5.95
N LEU A 64 6.17 0.07 -5.63
CA LEU A 64 6.44 1.46 -5.21
C LEU A 64 7.08 2.31 -6.30
N SER A 65 7.21 1.79 -7.53
CA SER A 65 7.81 2.45 -8.68
C SER A 65 7.43 3.94 -8.85
N PRO A 66 6.17 4.36 -8.69
CA PRO A 66 5.79 5.78 -8.85
C PRO A 66 6.50 6.73 -7.86
N ILE A 67 6.89 6.24 -6.69
CA ILE A 67 7.44 7.04 -5.59
C ILE A 67 8.92 6.76 -5.32
N LEU A 68 9.60 5.93 -6.12
CA LEU A 68 11.05 5.75 -5.96
C LEU A 68 11.80 7.05 -6.29
N GLY A 69 12.73 7.41 -5.41
CA GLY A 69 13.66 8.54 -5.53
C GLY A 69 15.01 8.16 -6.14
N TYR A 70 15.16 6.92 -6.60
CA TYR A 70 16.35 6.36 -7.22
C TYR A 70 15.96 5.43 -8.36
N ILE A 71 16.93 5.04 -9.19
CA ILE A 71 16.75 4.02 -10.23
C ILE A 71 17.18 2.66 -9.64
N PRO A 72 16.25 1.68 -9.53
CA PRO A 72 16.55 0.32 -9.07
C PRO A 72 17.72 -0.38 -9.76
#